data_AF-A0A387GST2-F1
#
_entry.id   AF-A0A387GST2-F1
#
_cell.length_a   1.000
_cell.length_b   1.000
_cell.length_c   1.000
_cell.angle_alpha   90.00
_cell.angle_beta   90.00
_cell.angle_gamma   90.00
#
_symmetry.space_group_name_H-M   'P 1'
#
loop_
_entity.id
_entity.type
_entity.pdbx_description
1 polymer ?
#
loop_
_entity_poly.entity_id
_entity_poly.type
_entity_poly.pdbx_seq_one_letter_code
_entity_poly.pdbx_strand_id
1 'polypeptide(L)' 'MRSTVMTDLKTDEALLRKLRSAALRKLTAEELYKQRVSFIMGSLSDSSTVTRAQVTKALADIEGKKSA' A
#
# COMPACT_ATOMS: atom_id res chain seq x y z
N MET A 1 -4.07 32.33 -0.68
CA MET A 1 -2.84 31.58 -0.30
C MET A 1 -3.09 30.94 1.05
N ARG A 2 -3.07 29.60 1.17
CA ARG A 2 -3.15 28.93 2.47
C ARG A 2 -1.74 28.86 3.06
N SER A 3 -1.55 29.50 4.21
CA SER A 3 -0.33 29.41 5.01
C SER A 3 -0.24 28.01 5.61
N THR A 4 0.80 27.25 5.28
CA THR A 4 1.15 26.01 5.97
C THR A 4 1.78 26.38 7.30
N VAL A 5 0.99 26.41 8.37
CA VAL A 5 1.52 26.40 9.74
C VAL A 5 2.25 25.06 9.90
N MET A 6 3.58 25.08 9.83
CA MET A 6 4.41 23.95 10.26
C MET A 6 4.22 23.83 11.77
N THR A 7 3.34 22.94 12.21
CA THR A 7 3.26 22.52 13.61
C THR A 7 4.64 22.06 14.05
N ASP A 8 5.13 22.58 15.17
CA ASP A 8 6.39 22.21 15.82
C ASP A 8 6.29 20.78 16.37
N LEU A 9 6.28 19.81 15.45
CA LEU A 9 6.27 18.39 15.76
C LEU A 9 7.67 18.04 16.26
N LYS A 10 7.78 17.60 17.51
CA LYS A 10 9.02 17.00 18.06
C LYS A 10 9.28 15.63 17.42
N THR A 11 9.46 15.61 16.11
CA THR A 11 9.64 14.41 15.30
C THR A 11 11.08 14.41 14.78
N ASP A 12 11.70 13.24 14.76
CA ASP A 12 13.03 13.08 14.19
C ASP A 12 13.05 13.54 12.72
N GLU A 13 13.81 14.60 12.45
CA GLU A 13 13.99 15.18 11.13
C GLU A 13 14.54 14.16 10.11
N ALA A 14 15.37 13.21 10.56
CA ALA A 14 15.85 12.13 9.70
C ALA A 14 14.72 11.17 9.30
N LEU A 15 13.80 10.88 10.23
CA LEU A 15 12.61 10.09 9.94
C LEU A 15 11.70 10.81 8.95
N LEU A 16 11.43 12.11 9.15
CA LEU A 16 10.60 12.90 8.24
C LEU A 16 11.18 12.94 6.82
N ARG A 17 12.49 13.14 6.68
CA ARG A 17 13.16 13.08 5.38
C ARG A 17 13.00 11.72 4.71
N LYS A 18 13.22 10.63 5.45
CA LYS A 18 13.04 9.26 4.93
C LYS A 18 11.61 8.99 4.48
N LEU A 19 10.61 9.40 5.27
CA LEU A 19 9.19 9.25 4.92
C LEU A 19 8.85 10.03 3.66
N ARG A 20 9.32 11.28 3.52
CA ARG A 20 9.14 12.08 2.30
C ARG A 20 9.77 11.41 1.08
N SER A 21 11.00 10.94 1.19
CA SER A 21 11.67 10.23 0.09
C SER A 21 10.95 8.93 -0.28
N ALA A 22 10.47 8.18 0.72
CA ALA A 22 9.72 6.95 0.49
C ALA A 22 8.38 7.22 -0.21
N ALA A 23 7.66 8.28 0.18
CA ALA A 23 6.38 8.66 -0.41
C ALA A 23 6.49 9.12 -1.87
N LEU A 24 7.62 9.70 -2.26
CA LEU A 24 7.86 10.16 -3.63
C LEU A 24 8.46 9.09 -4.55
N ARG A 25 8.91 7.96 -3.98
CA ARG A 25 9.49 6.86 -4.75
C ARG A 25 8.39 6.15 -5.54
N LYS A 26 8.65 5.87 -6.81
CA LYS A 26 7.79 4.98 -7.60
C LYS A 26 7.92 3.53 -7.10
N LEU A 27 6.78 2.88 -6.90
CA LEU A 27 6.73 1.47 -6.56
C LEU A 27 7.02 0.61 -7.79
N THR A 28 7.68 -0.53 -7.57
CA THR A 28 7.83 -1.55 -8.61
C THR A 28 6.48 -2.24 -8.86
N ALA A 29 6.35 -2.94 -9.99
CA ALA A 29 5.14 -3.71 -10.29
C ALA A 29 4.82 -4.76 -9.21
N GLU A 30 5.84 -5.39 -8.64
CA GLU A 30 5.68 -6.39 -7.57
C GLU A 30 5.23 -5.74 -6.25
N GLU A 31 5.83 -4.61 -5.87
CA GLU A 31 5.41 -3.85 -4.68
C GLU A 31 3.96 -3.39 -4.80
N LEU A 32 3.60 -2.86 -5.98
CA LEU A 32 2.25 -2.38 -6.26
C LEU A 32 1.24 -3.53 -6.23
N TYR A 33 1.61 -4.71 -6.74
CA TYR A 33 0.81 -5.92 -6.63
C TYR A 33 0.60 -6.35 -5.16
N LYS A 34 1.67 -6.40 -4.35
CA LYS A 34 1.58 -6.72 -2.91
C LYS A 34 0.72 -5.72 -2.14
N GLN A 35 0.78 -4.44 -2.50
CA GLN A 35 -0.03 -3.40 -1.91
C GLN A 35 -1.52 -3.58 -2.26
N ARG A 36 -1.86 -3.90 -3.52
CA ARG A 36 -3.24 -4.23 -3.93
C ARG A 36 -3.80 -5.42 -3.15
N VAL A 37 -3.03 -6.51 -3.05
CA VAL A 37 -3.43 -7.68 -2.24
C VAL A 37 -3.69 -7.27 -0.79
N SER A 38 -2.81 -6.47 -0.20
CA SER A 38 -2.94 -6.04 1.20
C SER A 38 -4.14 -5.10 1.42
N PHE A 39 -4.40 -4.20 0.47
CA PHE A 39 -5.59 -3.35 0.49
C PHE A 39 -6.87 -4.16 0.45
N ILE A 40 -6.97 -5.14 -0.47
CA ILE A 40 -8.14 -6.03 -0.57
C ILE A 40 -8.32 -6.78 0.74
N MET A 41 -7.26 -7.43 1.26
CA MET A 41 -7.32 -8.16 2.52
C MET A 41 -7.77 -7.29 3.70
N GLY A 42 -7.33 -6.04 3.76
CA GLY A 42 -7.73 -5.09 4.81
C GLY A 42 -9.14 -4.52 4.66
N SER A 43 -9.74 -4.64 3.47
CA SER A 43 -11.13 -4.22 3.21
C SER A 43 -12.17 -5.33 3.45
N LEU A 44 -11.72 -6.56 3.68
CA LEU A 44 -12.62 -7.68 4.01
C LEU A 44 -13.21 -7.47 5.41
N SER A 45 -14.44 -7.91 5.61
CA SER A 45 -15.03 -7.94 6.95
C SER A 45 -14.30 -8.93 7.85
N ASP A 46 -14.36 -8.70 9.17
CA ASP A 46 -13.78 -9.60 10.17
C ASP A 46 -14.37 -11.03 10.10
N SER A 47 -15.58 -11.17 9.56
CA SER A 47 -16.25 -12.46 9.34
C SER A 47 -15.86 -13.15 8.03
N SER A 48 -15.02 -12.54 7.20
CA SER A 48 -14.62 -13.09 5.91
C SER A 48 -13.75 -14.32 6.07
N THR A 49 -14.06 -15.36 5.30
CA THR A 49 -13.22 -16.58 5.19
C THR A 49 -12.24 -16.52 4.02
N VAL A 50 -12.22 -15.41 3.28
CA VAL A 50 -11.35 -15.23 2.12
C VAL A 50 -9.89 -15.15 2.55
N THR A 51 -9.07 -16.00 1.95
CA THR A 51 -7.63 -16.08 2.22
C THR A 51 -6.83 -15.20 1.28
N ARG A 52 -5.60 -14.85 1.70
CA ARG A 52 -4.64 -14.16 0.85
C ARG A 52 -4.35 -14.90 -0.46
N ALA A 53 -4.29 -16.24 -0.43
CA ALA A 53 -4.05 -17.05 -1.61
C ALA A 53 -5.19 -16.91 -2.65
N GLN A 54 -6.45 -16.89 -2.17
CA GLN A 54 -7.61 -16.68 -3.03
C GLN A 54 -7.61 -15.28 -3.65
N VAL A 55 -7.26 -14.24 -2.87
CA VAL A 55 -7.12 -12.86 -3.39
C VAL A 55 -6.04 -12.77 -4.46
N THR A 56 -4.85 -13.32 -4.18
CA THR A 56 -3.73 -13.34 -5.14
C THR A 56 -4.14 -14.00 -6.45
N LYS A 57 -4.80 -15.17 -6.38
CA LYS A 57 -5.28 -15.90 -7.55
C LYS A 57 -6.30 -15.07 -8.35
N ALA A 58 -7.34 -14.58 -7.69
CA ALA A 58 -8.37 -13.77 -8.34
C ALA A 58 -7.80 -12.50 -8.99
N LEU A 59 -6.86 -11.83 -8.31
CA LEU A 59 -6.21 -10.63 -8.85
C LEU A 59 -5.32 -10.96 -10.07
N ALA A 60 -4.62 -12.09 -10.06
CA ALA A 60 -3.85 -12.54 -11.22
C ALA A 60 -4.75 -12.80 -12.43
N ASP A 61 -5.88 -13.50 -12.21
CA ASP A 61 -6.86 -13.80 -13.25
C ASP A 61 -7.45 -12.53 -13.88
N ILE A 62 -7.81 -11.53 -13.07
CA ILE A 62 -8.34 -10.23 -13.53
C ILE A 62 -7.28 -9.44 -14.34
N GLU A 63 -6.02 -9.49 -13.92
CA GLU A 63 -4.92 -8.80 -14.59
C GLU A 63 -4.41 -9.54 -15.83
N GLY A 64 -5.00 -10.69 -16.20
CA GLY A 64 -4.56 -11.51 -17.33
C GLY A 64 -3.19 -12.15 -17.13
N LYS A 65 -2.71 -12.23 -15.88
CA LYS A 65 -1.51 -12.97 -15.52
C LYS A 65 -1.92 -14.44 -15.41
N LYS A 66 -1.18 -15.35 -16.05
CA LYS A 66 -1.40 -16.79 -15.85
C LYS A 66 -1.26 -17.10 -14.35
N SER A 67 -2.36 -17.49 -13.72
CA SER A 67 -2.33 -18.16 -12.43
C SER A 67 -1.45 -19.41 -12.58
N ALA A 68 -0.33 -19.44 -11.84
CA ALA A 68 0.57 -20.59 -11.79
C ALA A 68 -0.07 -21.76 -11.04
#